data_AF-A0A7S1ZV70-F1
#
_entry.id   AF-A0A7S1ZV70-F1
#
_cell.length_a   1.000
_cell.length_b   1.000
_cell.length_c   1.000
_cell.angle_alpha   90.00
_cell.angle_beta   90.00
_cell.angle_gamma   90.00
#
_symmetry.space_group_name_H-M   'P 1'
#
loop_
_entity.id
_entity.type
_entity.pdbx_description
1 polymer ?
#
loop_
_entity_poly.entity_id
_entity_poly.type
_entity_poly.pdbx_seq_one_letter_code
_entity_poly.pdbx_strand_id
1 'polypeptide(L)'
;PATRRQKGQTQGEASIMPSLQEAKSFDAIFVLGGGVPSSLTNPPEFTKLRCDAAVAVAEIAAGAEEGTAKQEEKDKNAMPNIVCLSAGTAHCPQLMGKNGLPIWEATSSAAYILETYGSIIPQQKVMIETTSYDTISNAYFARTTHADVAGWRNILVVTSEFHMDRSKAIFDWVFSAPPVAMSPYRLSYMTTENIGLSEEAIESRKQHERKGAVNVEQNLSKQYTTLYDIWQFLTQNHDFYSASKLVDKAKKAEDDAEQNRDESSSVLKESYRAK
;
A
#
# COMPACT_ATOMS: atom_id res chain seq x y z
N PRO A 1 -3.08 -40.24 -34.50
CA PRO A 1 -2.95 -40.13 -33.03
C PRO A 1 -1.93 -39.03 -32.67
N ALA A 2 -2.40 -37.78 -32.70
CA ALA A 2 -1.59 -36.59 -32.45
C ALA A 2 -2.21 -35.79 -31.30
N THR A 3 -1.53 -35.74 -30.17
CA THR A 3 -1.90 -34.98 -28.97
C THR A 3 -1.53 -33.51 -29.14
N ARG A 4 -2.57 -32.67 -29.31
CA ARG A 4 -2.49 -31.21 -29.34
C ARG A 4 -2.56 -30.68 -27.90
N ARG A 5 -1.40 -30.36 -27.30
CA ARG A 5 -1.34 -29.53 -26.08
C ARG A 5 -1.53 -28.06 -26.49
N GLN A 6 -2.67 -27.49 -26.14
CA GLN A 6 -2.85 -26.04 -26.11
C GLN A 6 -2.04 -25.49 -24.93
N LYS A 7 -0.98 -24.74 -25.22
CA LYS A 7 -0.37 -23.82 -24.26
C LYS A 7 -1.23 -22.55 -24.26
N GLY A 8 -1.80 -22.24 -23.10
CA GLY A 8 -2.47 -20.96 -22.85
C GLY A 8 -1.50 -19.81 -23.07
N GLN A 9 -1.97 -18.82 -23.82
CA GLN A 9 -1.33 -17.52 -23.94
C GLN A 9 -1.61 -16.75 -22.66
N THR A 10 -0.58 -16.46 -21.87
CA THR A 10 -0.60 -15.38 -20.88
C THR A 10 -0.24 -14.09 -21.63
N GLN A 11 -1.25 -13.29 -21.97
CA GLN A 11 -1.05 -11.91 -22.39
C GLN A 11 -0.70 -11.08 -21.14
N GLY A 12 0.37 -10.30 -21.20
CA GLY A 12 0.67 -9.30 -20.18
C GLY A 12 -0.44 -8.24 -20.19
N GLU A 13 -1.13 -8.09 -19.07
CA GLU A 13 -2.11 -7.03 -18.86
C GLU A 13 -1.35 -5.71 -18.78
N ALA A 14 -1.30 -4.97 -19.89
CA ALA A 14 -0.94 -3.57 -19.86
C ALA A 14 -1.93 -2.79 -18.99
N SER A 15 -1.49 -1.68 -18.40
CA SER A 15 -2.31 -0.74 -17.63
C SER A 15 -3.44 -0.16 -18.51
N ILE A 16 -4.57 -0.85 -18.59
CA ILE A 16 -5.76 -0.39 -19.30
C ILE A 16 -6.65 0.32 -18.29
N MET A 17 -6.91 1.61 -18.52
CA MET A 17 -7.89 2.36 -17.73
C MET A 17 -9.25 1.66 -17.81
N PRO A 18 -9.99 1.53 -16.69
CA PRO A 18 -11.28 0.87 -16.67
C PRO A 18 -12.28 1.61 -17.55
N SER A 19 -13.24 0.86 -18.09
CA SER A 19 -14.39 1.48 -18.75
C SER A 19 -15.20 2.31 -17.74
N LEU A 20 -16.00 3.26 -18.22
CA LEU A 20 -16.91 4.05 -17.38
C LEU A 20 -17.78 3.17 -16.47
N GLN A 21 -18.33 2.09 -17.02
CA GLN A 21 -19.19 1.16 -16.29
C GLN A 21 -18.41 0.41 -15.20
N GLU A 22 -17.18 0.02 -15.48
CA GLU A 22 -16.30 -0.64 -14.51
C GLU A 22 -15.87 0.32 -13.40
N ALA A 23 -15.46 1.54 -13.74
CA ALA A 23 -15.09 2.57 -12.78
C ALA A 23 -16.24 2.89 -11.81
N LYS A 24 -17.48 3.00 -12.33
CA LYS A 24 -18.71 3.20 -11.54
C LYS A 24 -19.08 2.01 -10.64
N SER A 25 -18.51 0.83 -10.88
CA SER A 25 -18.82 -0.37 -10.11
C SER A 25 -17.96 -0.54 -8.86
N PHE A 26 -16.83 0.19 -8.77
CA PHE A 26 -15.95 0.11 -7.60
C PHE A 26 -16.58 0.83 -6.41
N ASP A 27 -16.52 0.17 -5.25
CA ASP A 27 -16.87 0.76 -3.96
C ASP A 27 -15.69 1.55 -3.40
N ALA A 28 -14.47 1.05 -3.65
CA ALA A 28 -13.23 1.65 -3.20
C ALA A 28 -12.04 1.37 -4.11
N ILE A 29 -11.05 2.27 -4.04
CA ILE A 29 -9.74 2.18 -4.66
C ILE A 29 -8.70 2.21 -3.55
N PHE A 30 -7.89 1.17 -3.45
CA PHE A 30 -6.79 1.07 -2.50
C PHE A 30 -5.48 1.46 -3.18
N VAL A 31 -4.86 2.51 -2.66
CA VAL A 31 -3.58 3.02 -3.13
C VAL A 31 -2.50 2.48 -2.21
N LEU A 32 -1.70 1.54 -2.72
CA LEU A 32 -0.60 0.99 -1.93
C LEU A 32 0.45 2.08 -1.66
N GLY A 33 0.83 2.21 -0.39
CA GLY A 33 1.98 3.02 0.00
C GLY A 33 3.30 2.50 -0.54
N GLY A 34 4.36 3.25 -0.32
CA GLY A 34 5.69 2.85 -0.69
C GLY A 34 6.68 4.00 -0.60
N GLY A 35 7.77 3.73 0.12
CA GLY A 35 8.89 4.64 0.28
C GLY A 35 8.59 5.80 1.23
N VAL A 36 9.64 6.33 1.85
CA VAL A 36 9.49 7.42 2.82
C VAL A 36 9.17 8.73 2.09
N PRO A 37 8.11 9.45 2.50
CA PRO A 37 7.80 10.76 1.94
C PRO A 37 8.90 11.77 2.28
N SER A 38 9.14 12.73 1.39
CA SER A 38 10.13 13.80 1.62
C SER A 38 9.53 15.01 2.33
N SER A 39 8.21 15.16 2.27
CA SER A 39 7.43 16.16 3.01
C SER A 39 5.99 15.66 3.18
N LEU A 40 5.16 16.41 3.92
CA LEU A 40 3.74 16.08 4.08
C LEU A 40 3.04 15.87 2.73
N THR A 41 3.30 16.70 1.73
CA THR A 41 2.54 16.67 0.47
C THR A 41 3.37 16.12 -0.71
N ASN A 42 4.55 15.56 -0.41
CA ASN A 42 5.49 15.06 -1.41
C ASN A 42 5.86 13.59 -1.14
N PRO A 43 4.93 12.65 -1.42
CA PRO A 43 5.25 11.22 -1.42
C PRO A 43 6.20 10.90 -2.58
N PRO A 44 6.85 9.72 -2.58
CA PRO A 44 7.72 9.29 -3.68
C PRO A 44 7.01 9.32 -5.04
N GLU A 45 7.76 9.54 -6.12
CA GLU A 45 7.21 9.73 -7.47
C GLU A 45 6.34 8.56 -7.94
N PHE A 46 6.81 7.32 -7.76
CA PHE A 46 6.00 6.13 -8.06
C PHE A 46 4.73 6.02 -7.21
N THR A 47 4.68 6.64 -6.02
CA THR A 47 3.49 6.68 -5.16
C THR A 47 2.52 7.79 -5.61
N LYS A 48 3.04 8.92 -6.10
CA LYS A 48 2.21 9.95 -6.76
C LYS A 48 1.47 9.37 -7.97
N LEU A 49 2.16 8.63 -8.83
CA LEU A 49 1.53 8.00 -9.99
C LEU A 49 0.36 7.08 -9.58
N ARG A 50 0.47 6.35 -8.47
CA ARG A 50 -0.63 5.54 -7.95
C ARG A 50 -1.80 6.39 -7.47
N CYS A 51 -1.51 7.53 -6.84
CA CYS A 51 -2.53 8.50 -6.46
C CYS A 51 -3.23 9.07 -7.70
N ASP A 52 -2.47 9.48 -8.71
CA ASP A 52 -2.98 10.05 -9.97
C ASP A 52 -3.87 9.05 -10.69
N ALA A 53 -3.44 7.78 -10.76
CA ALA A 53 -4.23 6.70 -11.34
C ALA A 53 -5.55 6.47 -10.58
N ALA A 54 -5.53 6.49 -9.24
CA ALA A 54 -6.74 6.37 -8.44
C ALA A 54 -7.71 7.54 -8.65
N VAL A 55 -7.19 8.77 -8.73
CA VAL A 55 -7.97 9.98 -9.04
C VAL A 55 -8.59 9.86 -10.43
N ALA A 56 -7.82 9.47 -11.45
CA ALA A 56 -8.33 9.30 -12.80
C ALA A 56 -9.49 8.29 -12.87
N VAL A 57 -9.40 7.18 -12.14
CA VAL A 57 -10.51 6.20 -12.06
C VAL A 57 -11.73 6.81 -11.36
N ALA A 58 -11.54 7.55 -10.27
CA ALA A 58 -12.63 8.21 -9.57
C ALA A 58 -13.31 9.29 -10.44
N GLU A 59 -12.54 10.04 -11.23
CA GLU A 59 -13.05 11.01 -12.20
C GLU A 59 -13.87 10.35 -13.31
N ILE A 60 -13.35 9.25 -13.89
CA ILE A 60 -14.10 8.44 -14.84
C ILE A 60 -15.41 7.99 -14.21
N ALA A 61 -15.39 7.49 -12.97
CA ALA A 61 -16.58 7.03 -12.27
C ALA A 61 -17.62 8.13 -12.05
N ALA A 62 -17.21 9.38 -11.83
CA ALA A 62 -18.14 10.50 -11.73
C ALA A 62 -18.91 10.73 -13.04
N GLY A 63 -18.28 10.48 -14.19
CA GLY A 63 -18.87 10.71 -15.51
C GLY A 63 -18.94 12.20 -15.80
N ALA A 64 -17.99 12.72 -16.57
CA ALA A 64 -17.89 14.13 -16.94
C ALA A 64 -18.97 14.58 -17.95
N GLU A 65 -20.26 14.43 -17.60
CA GLU A 65 -21.34 15.10 -18.32
C GLU A 65 -21.63 16.45 -17.66
N GLU A 66 -21.70 17.53 -18.44
CA GLU A 66 -22.15 18.85 -17.97
C GLU A 66 -23.59 18.73 -17.44
N GLY A 67 -23.70 18.58 -16.12
CA GLY A 67 -24.95 18.40 -15.41
C GLY A 67 -25.37 19.63 -14.62
N THR A 68 -26.62 19.66 -14.18
CA THR A 68 -27.07 20.64 -13.17
C THR A 68 -26.34 20.42 -11.84
N ALA A 69 -26.30 21.41 -10.95
CA ALA A 69 -25.67 21.28 -9.62
C ALA A 69 -26.14 20.06 -8.80
N LYS A 70 -27.41 19.61 -8.97
CA LYS A 70 -27.92 18.38 -8.32
C LYS A 70 -27.35 17.10 -8.92
N GLN A 71 -27.00 17.14 -10.20
CA GLN A 71 -26.35 16.04 -10.91
C GLN A 71 -24.88 15.95 -10.49
N GLU A 72 -24.18 17.09 -10.38
CA GLU A 72 -22.80 17.14 -9.87
C GLU A 72 -22.65 16.56 -8.45
N GLU A 73 -23.58 16.86 -7.54
CA GLU A 73 -23.56 16.32 -6.17
C GLU A 73 -23.82 14.80 -6.14
N LYS A 74 -24.72 14.32 -7.00
CA LYS A 74 -24.99 12.89 -7.17
C LYS A 74 -23.79 12.16 -7.76
N ASP A 75 -23.12 12.75 -8.73
CA ASP A 75 -21.96 12.18 -9.41
C ASP A 75 -20.74 12.12 -8.47
N LYS A 76 -20.54 13.14 -7.62
CA LYS A 76 -19.55 13.12 -6.53
C LYS A 76 -19.84 12.02 -5.50
N ASN A 77 -21.10 11.78 -5.17
CA ASN A 77 -21.46 10.67 -4.27
C ASN A 77 -21.25 9.29 -4.91
N ALA A 78 -21.36 9.18 -6.24
CA ALA A 78 -21.14 7.96 -6.99
C ALA A 78 -19.64 7.60 -7.16
N MET A 79 -18.71 8.52 -6.89
CA MET A 79 -17.28 8.22 -6.93
C MET A 79 -16.91 7.11 -5.93
N PRO A 80 -15.99 6.19 -6.27
CA PRO A 80 -15.44 5.25 -5.30
C PRO A 80 -14.66 5.99 -4.21
N ASN A 81 -14.56 5.38 -3.03
CA ASN A 81 -13.69 5.90 -1.97
C ASN A 81 -12.23 5.60 -2.30
N ILE A 82 -11.32 6.54 -2.09
CA ILE A 82 -9.87 6.33 -2.24
C ILE A 82 -9.27 6.13 -0.85
N VAL A 83 -8.64 4.99 -0.60
CA VAL A 83 -7.94 4.70 0.66
C VAL A 83 -6.44 4.63 0.40
N CYS A 84 -5.71 5.58 0.98
CA CYS A 84 -4.25 5.57 1.00
C CYS A 84 -3.79 4.61 2.10
N LEU A 85 -3.01 3.60 1.74
CA LEU A 85 -2.50 2.59 2.66
C LEU A 85 -1.07 2.89 3.10
N SER A 86 -0.63 2.24 4.19
CA SER A 86 0.73 2.29 4.77
C SER A 86 0.95 3.36 5.83
N ALA A 87 1.34 2.93 7.02
CA ALA A 87 1.98 3.76 8.02
C ALA A 87 3.38 4.19 7.55
N GLY A 88 4.16 3.25 7.00
CA GLY A 88 5.53 3.51 6.59
C GLY A 88 6.27 2.25 6.16
N THR A 89 7.51 2.44 5.71
CA THR A 89 8.40 1.33 5.32
C THR A 89 9.24 0.87 6.51
N ALA A 90 9.04 -0.38 6.91
CA ALA A 90 9.80 -1.20 7.86
C ALA A 90 11.30 -0.88 8.15
N HIS A 91 12.04 -0.46 7.12
CA HIS A 91 13.51 -0.34 7.12
C HIS A 91 14.01 1.10 7.06
N CYS A 92 13.12 2.08 7.08
CA CYS A 92 13.49 3.48 7.01
C CYS A 92 12.86 4.26 8.17
N PRO A 93 13.57 5.26 8.72
CA PRO A 93 12.97 6.18 9.68
C PRO A 93 11.70 6.81 9.09
N GLN A 94 10.65 6.92 9.91
CA GLN A 94 9.47 7.68 9.53
C GLN A 94 9.85 9.16 9.40
N LEU A 95 9.23 9.86 8.45
CA LEU A 95 9.33 11.31 8.39
C LEU A 95 8.67 11.89 9.65
N MET A 96 9.40 12.70 10.41
CA MET A 96 8.87 13.34 11.61
C MET A 96 8.42 14.77 11.31
N GLY A 97 7.20 15.10 11.71
CA GLY A 97 6.67 16.46 11.67
C GLY A 97 7.35 17.38 12.69
N LYS A 98 7.20 18.69 12.49
CA LYS A 98 7.76 19.72 13.41
C LYS A 98 7.22 19.60 14.85
N ASN A 99 6.07 18.97 15.03
CA ASN A 99 5.44 18.70 16.32
C ASN A 99 5.96 17.40 16.98
N GLY A 100 6.92 16.71 16.38
CA GLY A 100 7.44 15.45 16.89
C GLY A 100 6.52 14.24 16.64
N LEU A 101 5.46 14.39 15.86
CA LEU A 101 4.59 13.27 15.45
C LEU A 101 5.02 12.71 14.09
N PRO A 102 4.85 11.41 13.85
CA PRO A 102 5.17 10.82 12.56
C PRO A 102 4.22 11.33 11.45
N ILE A 103 4.77 11.48 10.25
CA ILE A 103 4.03 11.67 9.00
C ILE A 103 4.04 10.31 8.29
N TRP A 104 2.87 9.67 8.26
CA TRP A 104 2.69 8.37 7.62
C TRP A 104 2.68 8.47 6.09
N GLU A 105 3.06 7.38 5.41
CA GLU A 105 2.97 7.27 3.94
C GLU A 105 1.54 7.54 3.43
N ALA A 106 0.54 6.97 4.10
CA ALA A 106 -0.87 7.18 3.80
C ALA A 106 -1.29 8.64 3.96
N THR A 107 -0.82 9.31 5.02
CA THR A 107 -1.08 10.74 5.24
C THR A 107 -0.47 11.59 4.14
N SER A 108 0.75 11.25 3.71
CA SER A 108 1.40 12.01 2.66
C SER A 108 0.70 11.86 1.30
N SER A 109 0.27 10.64 1.00
CA SER A 109 -0.50 10.32 -0.21
C SER A 109 -1.87 11.03 -0.22
N ALA A 110 -2.59 11.00 0.91
CA ALA A 110 -3.86 11.71 1.03
C ALA A 110 -3.68 13.24 0.94
N ALA A 111 -2.65 13.80 1.57
CA ALA A 111 -2.35 15.22 1.48
C ALA A 111 -2.03 15.64 0.03
N TYR A 112 -1.27 14.83 -0.70
CA TYR A 112 -1.00 15.04 -2.12
C TYR A 112 -2.29 15.06 -2.96
N ILE A 113 -3.20 14.09 -2.76
CA ILE A 113 -4.49 14.05 -3.46
C ILE A 113 -5.33 15.28 -3.14
N LEU A 114 -5.46 15.64 -1.86
CA LEU A 114 -6.31 16.76 -1.44
C LEU A 114 -5.76 18.11 -1.90
N GLU A 115 -4.44 18.30 -1.90
CA GLU A 115 -3.80 19.54 -2.38
C GLU A 115 -3.89 19.66 -3.90
N THR A 116 -3.66 18.57 -4.63
CA THR A 116 -3.58 18.59 -6.11
C THR A 116 -4.96 18.50 -6.77
N TYR A 117 -5.86 17.71 -6.18
CA TYR A 117 -7.13 17.30 -6.80
C TYR A 117 -8.35 17.61 -5.94
N GLY A 118 -8.22 18.35 -4.83
CA GLY A 118 -9.34 18.63 -3.91
C GLY A 118 -10.49 19.44 -4.50
N SER A 119 -10.29 20.09 -5.66
CA SER A 119 -11.38 20.72 -6.43
C SER A 119 -12.28 19.71 -7.14
N ILE A 120 -11.75 18.51 -7.41
CA ILE A 120 -12.40 17.43 -8.16
C ILE A 120 -12.86 16.34 -7.21
N ILE A 121 -11.97 15.88 -6.33
CA ILE A 121 -12.21 14.80 -5.38
C ILE A 121 -12.71 15.38 -4.04
N PRO A 122 -13.94 15.06 -3.61
CA PRO A 122 -14.44 15.49 -2.32
C PRO A 122 -13.57 14.94 -1.18
N GLN A 123 -13.28 15.76 -0.18
CA GLN A 123 -12.45 15.36 0.96
C GLN A 123 -12.96 14.08 1.65
N GLN A 124 -14.28 13.89 1.72
CA GLN A 124 -14.91 12.74 2.36
C GLN A 124 -14.68 11.42 1.60
N LYS A 125 -14.22 11.49 0.34
CA LYS A 125 -13.86 10.32 -0.47
C LYS A 125 -12.40 9.89 -0.26
N VAL A 126 -11.57 10.68 0.42
CA VAL A 126 -10.16 10.33 0.69
C VAL A 126 -10.00 9.87 2.13
N MET A 127 -9.53 8.64 2.30
CA MET A 127 -9.34 7.98 3.60
C MET A 127 -7.90 7.49 3.75
N ILE A 128 -7.48 7.20 4.98
CA ILE A 128 -6.13 6.72 5.29
C ILE A 128 -6.16 5.49 6.18
N GLU A 129 -5.20 4.58 5.98
CA GLU A 129 -4.91 3.44 6.86
C GLU A 129 -3.45 3.54 7.32
N THR A 130 -3.22 3.62 8.65
CA THR A 130 -1.93 4.02 9.25
C THR A 130 -1.35 2.98 10.21
N THR A 131 -1.74 1.71 10.09
CA THR A 131 -1.28 0.60 10.94
C THR A 131 -0.32 -0.33 10.19
N SER A 132 -0.46 -0.44 8.87
CA SER A 132 0.34 -1.34 8.04
C SER A 132 1.78 -0.84 7.80
N TYR A 133 2.75 -1.76 7.71
CA TYR A 133 4.17 -1.48 7.44
C TYR A 133 4.72 -2.31 6.26
N ASP A 134 3.89 -3.19 5.71
CA ASP A 134 4.21 -4.09 4.61
C ASP A 134 2.94 -4.44 3.82
N THR A 135 3.10 -5.18 2.71
CA THR A 135 1.99 -5.52 1.82
C THR A 135 0.96 -6.48 2.43
N ILE A 136 1.37 -7.41 3.32
CA ILE A 136 0.45 -8.34 4.00
C ILE A 136 -0.42 -7.56 4.99
N SER A 137 0.20 -6.72 5.80
CA SER A 137 -0.52 -5.85 6.73
C SER A 137 -1.37 -4.81 6.01
N ASN A 138 -0.94 -4.27 4.85
CA ASN A 138 -1.77 -3.41 3.99
C ASN A 138 -3.08 -4.13 3.63
N ALA A 139 -3.00 -5.34 3.09
CA ALA A 139 -4.19 -6.09 2.70
C ALA A 139 -5.07 -6.46 3.91
N TYR A 140 -4.45 -6.86 5.03
CA TYR A 140 -5.17 -7.23 6.24
C TYR A 140 -5.94 -6.06 6.83
N PHE A 141 -5.27 -4.93 7.09
CA PHE A 141 -5.92 -3.76 7.68
C PHE A 141 -6.89 -3.10 6.72
N ALA A 142 -6.57 -2.96 5.43
CA ALA A 142 -7.52 -2.46 4.44
C ALA A 142 -8.82 -3.29 4.41
N ARG A 143 -8.71 -4.61 4.52
CA ARG A 143 -9.89 -5.48 4.65
C ARG A 143 -10.62 -5.22 5.97
N THR A 144 -9.96 -5.40 7.11
CA THR A 144 -10.64 -5.49 8.40
C THR A 144 -11.11 -4.16 8.97
N THR A 145 -10.44 -3.05 8.61
CA THR A 145 -10.79 -1.71 9.13
C THR A 145 -11.64 -0.89 8.17
N HIS A 146 -11.63 -1.24 6.87
CA HIS A 146 -12.41 -0.54 5.86
C HIS A 146 -13.40 -1.47 5.14
N ALA A 147 -12.93 -2.46 4.38
CA ALA A 147 -13.81 -3.20 3.47
C ALA A 147 -14.89 -4.04 4.17
N ASP A 148 -14.56 -4.71 5.27
CA ASP A 148 -15.51 -5.47 6.08
C ASP A 148 -16.51 -4.52 6.77
N VAL A 149 -16.03 -3.39 7.31
CA VAL A 149 -16.82 -2.40 8.08
C VAL A 149 -17.79 -1.64 7.18
N ALA A 150 -17.31 -1.16 6.03
CA ALA A 150 -18.10 -0.37 5.08
C ALA A 150 -18.90 -1.24 4.10
N GLY A 151 -18.70 -2.56 4.11
CA GLY A 151 -19.41 -3.48 3.23
C GLY A 151 -18.96 -3.44 1.77
N TRP A 152 -17.79 -2.87 1.46
CA TRP A 152 -17.25 -2.76 0.10
C TRP A 152 -16.90 -4.14 -0.47
N ARG A 153 -17.26 -4.43 -1.72
CA ARG A 153 -17.00 -5.73 -2.36
C ARG A 153 -16.30 -5.63 -3.69
N ASN A 154 -16.48 -4.55 -4.45
CA ASN A 154 -15.75 -4.31 -5.68
C ASN A 154 -14.63 -3.31 -5.40
N ILE A 155 -13.39 -3.79 -5.39
CA ILE A 155 -12.24 -3.02 -4.95
C ILE A 155 -11.18 -3.02 -6.04
N LEU A 156 -10.70 -1.83 -6.40
CA LEU A 156 -9.54 -1.67 -7.25
C LEU A 156 -8.29 -1.51 -6.38
N VAL A 157 -7.24 -2.29 -6.66
CA VAL A 157 -5.93 -2.16 -6.00
C VAL A 157 -4.93 -1.54 -6.97
N VAL A 158 -4.37 -0.39 -6.59
CA VAL A 158 -3.41 0.37 -7.41
C VAL A 158 -2.02 0.26 -6.81
N THR A 159 -1.06 -0.20 -7.61
CA THR A 159 0.35 -0.34 -7.21
C THR A 159 1.29 -0.13 -8.41
N SER A 160 2.60 -0.17 -8.20
CA SER A 160 3.57 -0.09 -9.30
C SER A 160 3.77 -1.45 -9.96
N GLU A 161 4.14 -1.47 -11.25
CA GLU A 161 4.41 -2.71 -12.01
C GLU A 161 5.37 -3.65 -11.28
N PHE A 162 6.49 -3.14 -10.73
CA PHE A 162 7.47 -3.99 -10.05
C PHE A 162 6.89 -4.73 -8.84
N HIS A 163 5.81 -4.21 -8.23
CA HIS A 163 5.20 -4.73 -6.99
C HIS A 163 3.92 -5.54 -7.25
N MET A 164 3.44 -5.60 -8.49
CA MET A 164 2.11 -6.11 -8.81
C MET A 164 1.93 -7.59 -8.44
N ASP A 165 2.82 -8.47 -8.91
CA ASP A 165 2.68 -9.93 -8.71
C ASP A 165 2.52 -10.30 -7.22
N ARG A 166 3.39 -9.75 -6.36
CA ARG A 166 3.33 -10.00 -4.93
C ARG A 166 2.10 -9.37 -4.30
N SER A 167 1.77 -8.13 -4.68
CA SER A 167 0.58 -7.44 -4.16
C SER A 167 -0.68 -8.23 -4.49
N LYS A 168 -0.82 -8.68 -5.73
CA LYS A 168 -1.94 -9.50 -6.18
C LYS A 168 -2.06 -10.79 -5.37
N ALA A 169 -0.98 -11.57 -5.28
CA ALA A 169 -0.98 -12.82 -4.51
C ALA A 169 -1.38 -12.61 -3.04
N ILE A 170 -0.91 -11.53 -2.42
CA ILE A 170 -1.24 -11.20 -1.03
C ILE A 170 -2.70 -10.76 -0.89
N PHE A 171 -3.16 -9.83 -1.72
CA PHE A 171 -4.53 -9.32 -1.65
C PHE A 171 -5.54 -10.43 -1.95
N ASP A 172 -5.30 -11.27 -2.96
CA ASP A 172 -6.14 -12.43 -3.26
C ASP A 172 -6.24 -13.40 -2.07
N TRP A 173 -5.10 -13.72 -1.46
CA TRP A 173 -5.05 -14.57 -0.28
C TRP A 173 -5.80 -13.94 0.91
N VAL A 174 -5.46 -12.70 1.27
CA VAL A 174 -6.01 -12.05 2.44
C VAL A 174 -7.50 -11.77 2.26
N PHE A 175 -8.00 -11.41 1.09
CA PHE A 175 -9.43 -11.15 0.85
C PHE A 175 -10.26 -12.41 0.65
N SER A 176 -9.65 -13.56 0.33
CA SER A 176 -10.35 -14.85 0.28
C SER A 176 -10.40 -15.58 1.62
N ALA A 177 -9.57 -15.20 2.60
CA ALA A 177 -9.51 -15.85 3.90
C ALA A 177 -10.84 -15.71 4.69
N PRO A 178 -11.44 -16.77 5.24
CA PRO A 178 -12.66 -16.66 6.05
C PRO A 178 -12.42 -15.93 7.40
N PRO A 179 -13.45 -15.32 7.99
CA PRO A 179 -14.83 -15.27 7.51
C PRO A 179 -14.98 -14.29 6.34
N VAL A 180 -15.46 -14.76 5.20
CA VAL A 180 -15.90 -13.89 4.10
C VAL A 180 -17.38 -13.63 4.33
N ALA A 181 -17.82 -12.38 4.20
CA ALA A 181 -19.23 -12.05 4.25
C ALA A 181 -20.03 -12.81 3.19
N MET A 182 -21.37 -12.76 3.25
CA MET A 182 -22.25 -13.50 2.33
C MET A 182 -21.94 -13.28 0.83
N SER A 183 -21.38 -12.13 0.46
CA SER A 183 -20.88 -11.87 -0.90
C SER A 183 -19.35 -11.86 -0.91
N PRO A 184 -18.70 -12.59 -1.84
CA PRO A 184 -17.26 -12.56 -2.00
C PRO A 184 -16.78 -11.19 -2.51
N TYR A 185 -15.52 -10.90 -2.24
CA TYR A 185 -14.82 -9.75 -2.80
C TYR A 185 -14.51 -9.96 -4.28
N ARG A 186 -14.58 -8.88 -5.06
CA ARG A 186 -14.11 -8.78 -6.44
C ARG A 186 -12.97 -7.78 -6.47
N LEU A 187 -11.75 -8.29 -6.64
CA LEU A 187 -10.56 -7.46 -6.72
C LEU A 187 -10.17 -7.26 -8.17
N SER A 188 -10.00 -6.00 -8.56
CA SER A 188 -9.34 -5.58 -9.80
C SER A 188 -7.99 -4.97 -9.47
N TYR A 189 -7.07 -4.98 -10.42
CA TYR A 189 -5.69 -4.53 -10.22
C TYR A 189 -5.28 -3.56 -11.31
N MET A 190 -4.56 -2.50 -10.93
CA MET A 190 -4.00 -1.53 -11.85
C MET A 190 -2.55 -1.23 -11.48
N THR A 191 -1.68 -1.25 -12.49
CA THR A 191 -0.27 -0.91 -12.36
C THR A 191 0.01 0.51 -12.82
N THR A 192 0.98 1.16 -12.17
CA THR A 192 1.63 2.36 -12.70
C THR A 192 3.07 2.08 -13.08
N GLU A 193 3.60 2.86 -14.01
CA GLU A 193 5.00 2.76 -14.46
C GLU A 193 5.99 2.91 -13.30
N ASN A 194 7.18 2.33 -13.47
CA ASN A 194 8.25 2.34 -12.46
C ASN A 194 9.10 3.63 -12.52
N ILE A 195 8.45 4.80 -12.61
CA ILE A 195 9.16 6.09 -12.66
C ILE A 195 9.77 6.42 -11.29
N GLY A 196 10.94 7.06 -11.29
CA GLY A 196 11.64 7.48 -10.07
C GLY A 196 12.54 6.38 -9.47
N LEU A 197 12.79 5.28 -10.19
CA LEU A 197 13.71 4.21 -9.80
C LEU A 197 14.77 3.98 -10.88
N SER A 198 16.00 3.67 -10.46
CA SER A 198 17.05 3.23 -11.39
C SER A 198 16.78 1.82 -11.92
N GLU A 199 17.29 1.48 -13.10
CA GLU A 199 17.14 0.13 -13.69
C GLU A 199 17.66 -0.97 -12.74
N GLU A 200 18.79 -0.73 -12.08
CA GLU A 200 19.35 -1.65 -11.09
C GLU A 200 18.44 -1.82 -9.87
N ALA A 201 17.84 -0.72 -9.39
CA ALA A 201 16.86 -0.78 -8.29
C ALA A 201 15.58 -1.53 -8.71
N ILE A 202 15.12 -1.36 -9.96
CA ILE A 202 13.97 -2.08 -10.50
C ILE A 202 14.25 -3.58 -10.58
N GLU A 203 15.41 -3.99 -11.10
CA GLU A 203 15.74 -5.41 -11.25
C GLU A 203 15.90 -6.10 -9.87
N SER A 204 16.62 -5.45 -8.95
CA SER A 204 16.75 -5.93 -7.57
C SER A 204 15.39 -6.11 -6.89
N ARG A 205 14.48 -5.12 -7.07
CA ARG A 205 13.11 -5.22 -6.57
C ARG A 205 12.35 -6.35 -7.23
N LYS A 206 12.34 -6.49 -8.56
CA LYS A 206 11.63 -7.56 -9.26
C LYS A 206 12.04 -8.95 -8.78
N GLN A 207 13.33 -9.17 -8.52
CA GLN A 207 13.80 -10.44 -7.97
C GLN A 207 13.32 -10.69 -6.55
N HIS A 208 13.35 -9.67 -5.69
CA HIS A 208 12.82 -9.74 -4.33
C HIS A 208 11.30 -10.01 -4.33
N GLU A 209 10.56 -9.31 -5.19
CA GLU A 209 9.11 -9.41 -5.33
C GLU A 209 8.68 -10.79 -5.82
N ARG A 210 9.39 -11.37 -6.79
CA ARG A 210 9.11 -12.74 -7.26
C ARG A 210 9.30 -13.77 -6.16
N LYS A 211 10.38 -13.66 -5.37
CA LYS A 211 10.60 -14.56 -4.22
C LYS A 211 9.50 -14.39 -3.17
N GLY A 212 9.10 -13.15 -2.90
CA GLY A 212 8.00 -12.82 -2.00
C GLY A 212 6.67 -13.42 -2.45
N ALA A 213 6.30 -13.25 -3.72
CA ALA A 213 5.08 -13.81 -4.31
C ALA A 213 5.05 -15.35 -4.19
N VAL A 214 6.14 -16.03 -4.57
CA VAL A 214 6.26 -17.48 -4.45
C VAL A 214 6.10 -17.94 -3.00
N ASN A 215 6.71 -17.25 -2.04
CA ASN A 215 6.57 -17.58 -0.62
C ASN A 215 5.13 -17.42 -0.12
N VAL A 216 4.41 -16.40 -0.59
CA VAL A 216 3.00 -16.19 -0.26
C VAL A 216 2.15 -17.34 -0.77
N GLU A 217 2.27 -17.67 -2.06
CA GLU A 217 1.47 -18.72 -2.71
C GLU A 217 1.79 -20.12 -2.20
N GLN A 218 3.07 -20.42 -1.93
CA GLN A 218 3.49 -21.78 -1.62
C GLN A 218 3.43 -22.09 -0.12
N ASN A 219 3.62 -21.08 0.73
CA ASN A 219 3.78 -21.27 2.18
C ASN A 219 2.73 -20.50 2.98
N LEU A 220 2.76 -19.16 2.95
CA LEU A 220 1.97 -18.35 3.88
C LEU A 220 0.47 -18.57 3.69
N SER A 221 -0.03 -18.54 2.46
CA SER A 221 -1.45 -18.70 2.16
C SER A 221 -2.02 -20.07 2.52
N LYS A 222 -1.18 -21.11 2.55
CA LYS A 222 -1.56 -22.47 2.94
C LYS A 222 -1.49 -22.68 4.45
N GLN A 223 -0.58 -21.99 5.11
CA GLN A 223 -0.39 -22.08 6.56
C GLN A 223 -1.41 -21.24 7.32
N TYR A 224 -1.71 -20.05 6.82
CA TYR A 224 -2.56 -19.07 7.49
C TYR A 224 -3.81 -18.84 6.64
N THR A 225 -4.79 -19.72 6.83
CA THR A 225 -5.92 -19.86 5.91
C THR A 225 -7.09 -18.95 6.25
N THR A 226 -7.23 -18.54 7.50
CA THR A 226 -8.31 -17.67 7.99
C THR A 226 -7.78 -16.27 8.35
N LEU A 227 -8.67 -15.28 8.46
CA LEU A 227 -8.33 -13.97 9.00
C LEU A 227 -7.75 -14.08 10.41
N TYR A 228 -8.24 -15.02 11.22
CA TYR A 228 -7.68 -15.26 12.55
C TYR A 228 -6.23 -15.77 12.44
N ASP A 229 -5.95 -16.70 11.53
CA ASP A 229 -4.60 -17.23 11.33
C ASP A 229 -3.65 -16.12 10.83
N ILE A 230 -4.12 -15.26 9.94
CA ILE A 230 -3.35 -14.10 9.42
C ILE A 230 -3.09 -13.11 10.56
N TRP A 231 -4.10 -12.80 11.36
CA TRP A 231 -3.95 -11.95 12.55
C TRP A 231 -2.94 -12.55 13.52
N GLN A 232 -3.00 -13.86 13.76
CA GLN A 232 -2.07 -14.57 14.62
C GLN A 232 -0.64 -14.50 14.05
N PHE A 233 -0.48 -14.69 12.73
CA PHE A 233 0.80 -14.52 12.06
C PHE A 233 1.38 -13.12 12.27
N LEU A 234 0.57 -12.07 12.03
CA LEU A 234 1.00 -10.69 12.25
C LEU A 234 1.43 -10.50 13.71
N THR A 235 0.55 -10.78 14.66
CA THR A 235 0.77 -10.44 16.08
C THR A 235 1.77 -11.32 16.82
N GLN A 236 2.08 -12.52 16.32
CA GLN A 236 2.97 -13.45 17.02
C GLN A 236 4.29 -13.69 16.27
N ASN A 237 4.25 -13.71 14.93
CA ASN A 237 5.38 -14.16 14.11
C ASN A 237 5.99 -13.08 13.23
N HIS A 238 5.28 -11.98 12.95
CA HIS A 238 5.76 -10.96 12.01
C HIS A 238 6.70 -9.95 12.67
N ASP A 239 7.75 -9.54 11.96
CA ASP A 239 8.82 -8.69 12.50
C ASP A 239 8.36 -7.29 12.91
N PHE A 240 7.27 -6.80 12.33
CA PHE A 240 6.76 -5.44 12.59
C PHE A 240 5.55 -5.39 13.53
N TYR A 241 5.06 -6.54 14.00
CA TYR A 241 3.83 -6.63 14.79
C TYR A 241 3.94 -7.52 16.01
N SER A 242 4.89 -8.46 16.01
CA SER A 242 5.15 -9.29 17.17
C SER A 242 5.80 -8.47 18.29
N ALA A 243 5.16 -8.46 19.46
CA ALA A 243 5.62 -7.69 20.61
C ALA A 243 7.06 -8.05 21.00
N SER A 244 7.42 -9.34 20.99
CA SER A 244 8.79 -9.78 21.31
C SER A 244 9.81 -9.20 20.33
N LYS A 245 9.55 -9.34 19.03
CA LYS A 245 10.45 -8.84 17.97
C LYS A 245 10.59 -7.33 17.98
N LEU A 246 9.51 -6.60 18.26
CA LEU A 246 9.53 -5.15 18.38
C LEU A 246 10.35 -4.70 19.59
N VAL A 247 10.21 -5.37 20.74
CA VAL A 247 11.03 -5.10 21.94
C VAL A 247 12.50 -5.38 21.66
N ASP A 248 12.83 -6.49 20.99
CA ASP A 248 14.20 -6.83 20.65
C ASP A 248 14.82 -5.80 19.69
N LYS A 249 14.04 -5.33 18.70
CA LYS A 249 14.45 -4.25 17.80
C LYS A 249 14.68 -2.93 18.54
N ALA A 250 13.83 -2.58 19.51
CA ALA A 250 13.95 -1.37 20.29
C ALA A 250 15.21 -1.39 21.18
N LYS A 251 15.46 -2.49 21.89
CA LYS A 251 16.68 -2.67 22.70
C LYS A 251 17.93 -2.53 21.86
N LYS A 252 17.96 -3.18 20.69
CA LYS A 252 19.09 -3.06 19.77
C LYS A 252 19.33 -1.60 19.34
N ALA A 253 18.27 -0.85 19.06
CA ALA A 253 18.39 0.56 18.70
C ALA A 253 18.89 1.43 19.87
N GLU A 254 18.54 1.10 21.12
CA GLU A 254 19.08 1.76 22.31
C GLU A 254 20.57 1.46 22.49
N ASP A 255 20.96 0.18 22.40
CA ASP A 255 22.36 -0.26 22.49
C ASP A 255 23.23 0.42 21.41
N ASP A 256 22.76 0.45 20.16
CA ASP A 256 23.44 1.12 19.05
C ASP A 256 23.56 2.64 19.30
N ALA A 257 22.55 3.27 19.91
CA ALA A 257 22.58 4.69 20.25
C ALA A 257 23.52 5.00 21.43
N GLU A 258 23.65 4.11 22.42
CA GLU A 258 24.59 4.24 23.53
C GLU A 258 26.03 4.06 23.07
N GLN A 259 26.31 3.06 22.23
CA GLN A 259 27.66 2.84 21.67
C GLN A 259 28.13 4.04 20.84
N ASN A 260 27.25 4.63 20.02
CA ASN A 260 27.57 5.83 19.25
C ASN A 260 27.78 7.08 20.13
N ARG A 261 27.11 7.18 21.30
CA ARG A 261 27.36 8.25 22.28
C ARG A 261 28.71 8.08 22.98
N ASP A 262 29.10 6.85 23.27
CA ASP A 262 30.39 6.56 23.90
C ASP A 262 31.57 6.75 22.93
N GLU A 263 31.41 6.43 21.64
CA GLU A 263 32.40 6.73 20.60
C GLU A 263 32.53 8.24 20.30
N SER A 264 31.42 8.99 20.26
CA SER A 264 31.51 10.45 20.13
C SER A 264 32.10 11.11 21.38
N SER A 265 31.89 10.54 22.58
CA SER A 265 32.54 10.96 23.83
C SER A 265 34.04 10.65 23.84
N SER A 266 34.49 9.54 23.24
CA SER A 266 35.91 9.17 23.19
C SER A 266 36.71 10.02 22.20
N VAL A 267 36.16 10.31 21.01
CA VAL A 267 36.76 11.21 20.00
C VAL A 267 36.84 12.66 20.52
N LEU A 268 35.84 13.12 21.27
CA LEU A 268 35.89 14.41 21.96
C LEU A 268 36.91 14.42 23.12
N LYS A 269 37.15 13.30 23.81
CA LYS A 269 38.16 13.21 24.89
C LYS A 269 39.60 13.12 24.36
N GLU A 270 39.82 12.58 23.16
CA GLU A 270 41.14 12.54 22.53
C GLU A 270 41.58 13.90 21.97
N SER A 271 40.65 14.75 21.51
CA SER A 271 40.97 16.11 21.06
C SER A 271 41.44 17.05 22.20
N TYR A 272 41.16 16.71 23.46
CA TYR A 272 41.68 17.42 24.65
C TYR A 272 43.00 16.86 25.20
N ARG A 273 43.52 15.73 24.67
CA ARG A 273 44.74 15.07 25.17
C ARG A 273 45.98 15.26 24.30
N ALA A 274 45.87 15.86 23.12
CA ALA A 274 47.01 16.28 22.32
C ALA A 274 47.44 17.71 22.70
N LYS A 275 48.36 17.82 23.67
CA LYS A 275 49.28 18.96 23.82
C LYS A 275 50.71 18.44 23.72
#